data_AF-A0A958T0R9-F1
#
_entry.id   AF-A0A958T0R9-F1
#
_cell.length_a   1.000
_cell.length_b   1.000
_cell.length_c   1.000
_cell.angle_alpha   90.00
_cell.angle_beta   90.00
_cell.angle_gamma   90.00
#
_symmetry.space_group_name_H-M   'P 1'
#
loop_
_entity.id
_entity.type
_entity.pdbx_description
1 polymer ?
#
loop_
_entity_poly.entity_id
_entity_poly.type
_entity_poly.pdbx_seq_one_letter_code
_entity_poly.pdbx_strand_id
1 'polypeptide(L)'
;LAFSIDVVKDEYPEIQVQHEIDSTDHKTLYFHGQVSDDYALTKLQLVYYPASVPDNKTVIPMDVHNTNFDEFYVTFPQDLKLVEGESYELYFQVFDNDAVNGSKNTKSRNFVYRKLTKEEELNQNLKQQNETIQDLD
;
A
#
# COMPACT_ATOMS: atom_id res chain seq x y z
N LEU A 1 26.59 38.14 25.17
CA LEU A 1 26.39 37.09 24.15
C LEU A 1 24.91 36.71 24.19
N ALA A 2 24.20 36.95 23.09
CA ALA A 2 22.83 36.47 22.90
C ALA A 2 22.93 35.27 21.95
N PHE A 3 22.57 34.08 22.43
CA PHE A 3 22.40 32.91 21.56
C PHE A 3 20.99 32.97 20.98
N SER A 4 20.88 33.17 19.67
CA SER A 4 19.66 32.85 18.93
C SER A 4 19.75 31.38 18.52
N ILE A 5 18.85 30.55 19.05
CA ILE A 5 18.62 29.22 18.52
C ILE A 5 17.63 29.39 17.37
N ASP A 6 18.10 29.20 16.14
CA ASP A 6 17.21 29.00 14.99
C ASP A 6 16.66 27.57 15.09
N VAL A 7 15.37 27.47 15.42
CA VAL A 7 14.66 26.20 15.43
C VAL A 7 14.35 25.85 13.98
N VAL A 8 15.12 24.93 13.39
CA VAL A 8 14.76 24.33 12.10
C VAL A 8 13.53 23.46 12.32
N LYS A 9 12.48 23.69 11.53
CA LYS A 9 11.23 22.93 11.61
C LYS A 9 11.48 21.54 11.04
N ASP A 10 11.14 20.54 11.84
CA ASP A 10 11.33 19.13 11.50
C ASP A 10 10.41 18.69 10.34
N GLU A 11 10.95 17.95 9.37
CA GLU A 11 10.25 17.48 8.16
C GLU A 11 9.34 16.26 8.46
N TYR A 12 8.55 15.83 7.48
CA TYR A 12 7.72 14.62 7.60
C TYR A 12 8.43 13.48 6.89
N PRO A 13 8.24 12.21 7.31
CA PRO A 13 8.79 11.09 6.59
C PRO A 13 8.23 11.06 5.16
N GLU A 14 9.01 10.58 4.21
CA GLU A 14 8.59 10.40 2.83
C GLU A 14 8.24 8.94 2.53
N ILE A 15 7.28 8.74 1.63
CA ILE A 15 6.90 7.41 1.14
C ILE A 15 6.56 7.47 -0.34
N GLN A 16 7.18 6.59 -1.13
CA GLN A 16 6.92 6.41 -2.54
C GLN A 16 6.56 4.96 -2.80
N VAL A 17 5.41 4.71 -3.43
CA VAL A 17 4.94 3.35 -3.68
C VAL A 17 4.55 3.17 -5.14
N GLN A 18 5.20 2.21 -5.77
CA GLN A 18 4.90 1.72 -7.10
C GLN A 18 4.17 0.39 -6.98
N HIS A 19 3.32 0.10 -7.98
CA HIS A 19 2.62 -1.18 -8.02
C HIS A 19 2.58 -1.72 -9.44
N GLU A 20 2.59 -3.04 -9.54
CA GLU A 20 2.42 -3.79 -10.76
C GLU A 20 1.30 -4.82 -10.56
N ILE A 21 0.61 -5.14 -11.67
CA ILE A 21 -0.40 -6.20 -11.72
C ILE A 21 0.20 -7.29 -12.59
N ASP A 22 0.30 -8.51 -12.06
CA ASP A 22 0.72 -9.66 -12.88
C ASP A 22 -0.32 -9.88 -13.98
N SER A 23 0.15 -9.84 -15.23
CA SER A 23 -0.69 -10.00 -16.42
C SER A 23 -1.26 -11.41 -16.59
N THR A 24 -0.77 -12.38 -15.80
CA THR A 24 -1.17 -13.79 -15.92
C THR A 24 -2.35 -14.13 -15.01
N ASP A 25 -2.35 -13.60 -13.78
CA ASP A 25 -3.40 -13.88 -12.79
C ASP A 25 -4.33 -12.69 -12.59
N HIS A 26 -3.89 -11.45 -12.83
CA HIS A 26 -4.64 -10.19 -12.60
C HIS A 26 -5.30 -10.04 -11.21
N LYS A 27 -5.01 -10.95 -10.28
CA LYS A 27 -5.65 -11.05 -8.95
C LYS A 27 -4.76 -10.63 -7.81
N THR A 28 -3.47 -10.40 -8.09
CA THR A 28 -2.49 -10.02 -7.08
C THR A 28 -1.81 -8.71 -7.48
N LEU A 29 -1.87 -7.73 -6.58
CA LEU A 29 -1.12 -6.49 -6.71
C LEU A 29 0.24 -6.68 -6.03
N TYR A 30 1.30 -6.35 -6.75
CA TYR A 30 2.67 -6.33 -6.24
C TYR A 30 3.05 -4.89 -5.96
N PHE A 31 3.51 -4.61 -4.75
CA PHE A 31 3.95 -3.29 -4.33
C PHE A 31 5.45 -3.29 -4.06
N HIS A 32 6.10 -2.25 -4.55
CA HIS A 32 7.44 -1.88 -4.17
C HIS A 32 7.38 -0.46 -3.60
N GLY A 33 7.75 -0.32 -2.33
CA GLY A 33 7.74 0.95 -1.64
C GLY A 33 9.10 1.33 -1.09
N GLN A 34 9.39 2.62 -1.13
CA GLN A 34 10.58 3.23 -0.55
C GLN A 34 10.12 4.27 0.48
N VAL A 35 10.74 4.24 1.65
CA VAL A 35 10.44 5.14 2.77
C VAL A 35 11.72 5.78 3.28
N SER A 36 11.63 7.05 3.69
CA SER A 36 12.78 7.77 4.23
C SER A 36 12.39 8.82 5.26
N ASP A 37 13.29 9.10 6.19
CA ASP A 37 13.14 10.10 7.25
C ASP A 37 14.51 10.62 7.72
N ASP A 38 14.55 11.83 8.26
CA ASP A 38 15.79 12.45 8.74
C ASP A 38 16.32 11.83 10.04
N TYR A 39 15.44 11.24 10.87
CA TYR A 39 15.82 10.68 12.16
C TYR A 39 15.89 9.17 12.12
N ALA A 40 14.75 8.50 11.99
CA ALA A 40 14.63 7.06 11.80
C ALA A 40 13.16 6.66 11.67
N LEU A 41 12.90 5.67 10.85
CA LEU A 41 11.58 5.08 10.67
C LEU A 41 11.26 4.11 11.81
N THR A 42 10.07 4.20 12.40
CA THR A 42 9.68 3.32 13.53
C THR A 42 8.57 2.35 13.21
N LYS A 43 7.73 2.69 12.24
CA LYS A 43 6.53 1.92 11.94
C LYS A 43 6.12 2.11 10.50
N LEU A 44 5.80 0.99 9.86
CA LEU A 44 5.22 0.92 8.53
C LEU A 44 3.97 0.05 8.61
N GLN A 45 2.90 0.48 7.94
CA GLN A 45 1.63 -0.21 7.97
C GLN A 45 0.96 -0.18 6.60
N LEU A 46 0.34 -1.30 6.24
CA LEU A 46 -0.65 -1.39 5.18
C LEU A 46 -2.02 -1.23 5.81
N VAL A 47 -2.81 -0.28 5.32
CA VAL A 47 -4.19 -0.07 5.74
C VAL A 47 -5.11 -0.37 4.56
N TYR A 48 -6.13 -1.18 4.78
CA TYR A 48 -7.14 -1.47 3.76
C TYR A 48 -8.56 -1.47 4.32
N TYR A 49 -9.54 -1.21 3.47
CA TYR A 49 -10.97 -1.17 3.82
C TYR A 49 -11.86 -1.43 2.60
N PRO A 50 -13.07 -1.97 2.77
CA PRO A 50 -14.06 -2.01 1.70
C PRO A 50 -14.39 -0.58 1.25
N ALA A 51 -14.37 -0.32 -0.05
CA ALA A 51 -14.67 1.01 -0.61
C ALA A 51 -16.10 1.48 -0.28
N SER A 52 -17.02 0.54 -0.01
CA SER A 52 -18.38 0.80 0.45
C SER A 52 -18.46 1.29 1.91
N VAL A 53 -17.46 0.98 2.74
CA VAL A 53 -17.42 1.33 4.17
C VAL A 53 -16.03 1.84 4.58
N PRO A 54 -15.67 3.09 4.23
CA PRO A 54 -14.33 3.63 4.44
C PRO A 54 -13.85 3.69 5.89
N ASP A 55 -14.78 3.67 6.85
CA ASP A 55 -14.46 3.68 8.28
C ASP A 55 -14.05 2.30 8.81
N ASN A 56 -14.36 1.22 8.09
CA ASN A 56 -14.04 -0.15 8.50
C ASN A 56 -12.61 -0.53 8.08
N LYS A 57 -11.63 0.14 8.70
CA LYS A 57 -10.20 0.00 8.39
C LYS A 57 -9.58 -1.19 9.10
N THR A 58 -8.88 -2.02 8.34
CA THR A 58 -7.97 -3.03 8.87
C THR A 58 -6.54 -2.55 8.68
N VAL A 59 -5.73 -2.71 9.73
CA VAL A 59 -4.32 -2.28 9.75
C VAL A 59 -3.44 -3.51 9.88
N ILE A 60 -2.54 -3.68 8.92
CA ILE A 60 -1.53 -4.74 8.91
C ILE A 60 -0.17 -4.09 9.21
N PRO A 61 0.48 -4.41 10.35
CA PRO A 61 1.83 -3.96 10.62
C PRO A 61 2.79 -4.62 9.63
N MET A 62 3.76 -3.85 9.15
CA MET A 62 4.84 -4.31 8.29
C MET A 62 6.17 -4.07 8.98
N ASP A 63 7.15 -4.91 8.63
CA ASP A 63 8.51 -4.72 9.10
C ASP A 63 9.11 -3.47 8.46
N VAL A 64 9.81 -2.69 9.27
CA VAL A 64 10.62 -1.55 8.85
C VAL A 64 11.84 -1.47 9.74
N HIS A 65 12.99 -1.21 9.12
CA HIS A 65 14.24 -1.03 9.83
C HIS A 65 14.28 0.37 10.47
N ASN A 66 14.88 0.45 11.66
CA ASN A 66 15.08 1.71 12.36
C ASN A 66 16.26 2.49 11.74
N THR A 67 16.08 2.89 10.48
CA THR A 67 17.05 3.56 9.60
C THR A 67 16.38 4.77 8.94
N ASN A 68 17.20 5.65 8.37
CA ASN A 68 16.74 6.84 7.63
C ASN A 68 16.14 6.50 6.27
N PHE A 69 16.37 5.29 5.77
CA PHE A 69 15.85 4.80 4.52
C PHE A 69 15.59 3.30 4.64
N ASP A 70 14.48 2.84 4.08
CA ASP A 70 14.16 1.42 3.95
C ASP A 70 13.30 1.17 2.70
N GLU A 71 13.27 -0.08 2.25
CA GLU A 71 12.45 -0.53 1.13
C GLU A 71 11.64 -1.77 1.50
N PHE A 72 10.45 -1.88 0.92
CA PHE A 72 9.56 -3.02 1.19
C PHE A 72 8.92 -3.56 -0.08
N TYR A 73 8.67 -4.87 -0.05
CA TYR A 73 7.95 -5.60 -1.08
C TYR A 73 6.78 -6.32 -0.44
N VAL A 74 5.58 -6.12 -0.97
CA VAL A 74 4.37 -6.76 -0.43
C VAL A 74 3.36 -7.04 -1.53
N THR A 75 2.61 -8.11 -1.35
CA THR A 75 1.51 -8.48 -2.24
C THR A 75 0.17 -8.25 -1.56
N PHE A 76 -0.83 -7.82 -2.31
CA PHE A 76 -2.22 -7.77 -1.85
C PHE A 76 -3.12 -8.54 -2.82
N PRO A 77 -4.07 -9.38 -2.34
CA PRO A 77 -4.48 -9.55 -0.95
C PRO A 77 -3.74 -10.66 -0.19
N GLN A 78 -2.81 -11.37 -0.84
CA GLN A 78 -2.12 -12.54 -0.26
C GLN A 78 -3.14 -13.56 0.28
N ASP A 79 -3.09 -13.89 1.58
CA ASP A 79 -3.99 -14.85 2.23
C ASP A 79 -5.21 -14.18 2.93
N LEU A 80 -5.42 -12.88 2.71
CA LEU A 80 -6.54 -12.16 3.31
C LEU A 80 -7.88 -12.65 2.75
N LYS A 81 -8.81 -12.98 3.64
CA LYS A 81 -10.18 -13.36 3.28
C LYS A 81 -11.01 -12.11 3.01
N LEU A 82 -11.04 -11.70 1.75
CA LEU A 82 -11.87 -10.61 1.26
C LEU A 82 -13.24 -11.11 0.80
N VAL A 83 -14.24 -10.23 0.85
CA VAL A 83 -15.59 -10.54 0.36
C VAL A 83 -15.58 -10.51 -1.17
N GLU A 84 -16.12 -11.58 -1.77
CA GLU A 84 -16.30 -11.66 -3.22
C GLU A 84 -17.27 -10.59 -3.72
N GLY A 85 -16.96 -9.99 -4.87
CA GLY A 85 -17.79 -8.94 -5.45
C GLY A 85 -17.67 -7.59 -4.74
N GLU A 86 -16.64 -7.38 -3.90
CA GLU A 86 -16.33 -6.10 -3.26
C GLU A 86 -15.05 -5.45 -3.80
N SER A 87 -15.03 -4.13 -3.76
CA SER A 87 -13.85 -3.32 -4.03
C SER A 87 -13.25 -2.84 -2.73
N TYR A 88 -11.93 -2.87 -2.64
CA TYR A 88 -11.15 -2.45 -1.50
C TYR A 88 -10.26 -1.29 -1.90
N GLU A 89 -10.12 -0.32 -1.01
CA GLU A 89 -9.07 0.68 -1.08
C GLU A 89 -8.01 0.36 -0.05
N LEU A 90 -6.76 0.63 -0.41
CA LEU A 90 -5.62 0.46 0.47
C LEU A 90 -4.59 1.57 0.30
N TYR A 91 -3.81 1.81 1.34
CA TYR A 91 -2.68 2.73 1.33
C TYR A 91 -1.63 2.27 2.33
N PHE A 92 -0.40 2.74 2.13
CA PHE A 92 0.72 2.53 3.06
C PHE A 92 0.91 3.78 3.90
N GLN A 93 1.25 3.62 5.17
CA GLN A 93 1.59 4.74 6.04
C GLN A 93 2.84 4.43 6.85
N VAL A 94 3.70 5.44 6.97
CA VAL A 94 4.97 5.36 7.68
C VAL A 94 5.02 6.41 8.79
N PHE A 95 5.71 6.11 9.88
CA PHE A 95 5.85 6.96 11.05
C PHE A 95 7.33 7.19 11.40
N ASP A 96 7.62 8.40 11.83
CA ASP A 96 8.91 8.80 12.40
C ASP A 96 9.07 8.34 13.86
N ASN A 97 10.21 8.69 14.48
CA ASN A 97 10.54 8.37 15.86
C ASN A 97 10.23 9.51 16.86
N ASP A 98 9.40 10.50 16.51
CA ASP A 98 9.14 11.62 17.43
C ASP A 98 8.12 11.22 18.52
N ALA A 99 8.66 10.82 19.68
CA ALA A 99 7.89 10.52 20.88
C ALA A 99 7.51 11.76 21.71
N VAL A 100 8.06 12.94 21.40
CA VAL A 100 7.94 14.14 22.24
C VAL A 100 6.89 15.12 21.71
N ASN A 101 6.77 15.29 20.38
CA ASN A 101 5.76 16.19 19.78
C ASN A 101 4.55 15.47 19.14
N GLY A 102 4.50 14.15 19.23
CA GLY A 102 3.50 13.31 18.58
C GLY A 102 3.98 12.82 17.23
N SER A 103 4.10 11.49 17.09
CA SER A 103 4.64 10.83 15.90
C SER A 103 3.98 11.35 14.63
N LYS A 104 4.76 11.94 13.72
CA LYS A 104 4.22 12.34 12.42
C LYS A 104 4.09 11.10 11.55
N ASN A 105 3.20 11.20 10.58
CA ASN A 105 3.02 10.14 9.60
C ASN A 105 2.74 10.71 8.22
N THR A 106 3.14 9.93 7.23
CA THR A 106 2.88 10.21 5.82
C THR A 106 2.24 8.98 5.19
N LYS A 107 1.29 9.22 4.29
CA LYS A 107 0.54 8.18 3.58
C LYS A 107 0.93 8.16 2.12
N SER A 108 0.98 6.98 1.53
CA SER A 108 1.00 6.82 0.08
C SER A 108 -0.32 7.28 -0.53
N ARG A 109 -0.36 7.38 -1.86
CA ARG A 109 -1.64 7.39 -2.59
C ARG A 109 -2.46 6.13 -2.27
N ASN A 110 -3.78 6.24 -2.48
CA ASN A 110 -4.67 5.09 -2.41
C ASN A 110 -4.50 4.20 -3.66
N PHE A 111 -4.59 2.90 -3.45
CA PHE A 111 -4.68 1.87 -4.48
C PHE A 111 -6.03 1.17 -4.36
N VAL A 112 -6.52 0.66 -5.48
CA VAL A 112 -7.82 -0.01 -5.55
C VAL A 112 -7.61 -1.46 -5.93
N TYR A 113 -8.29 -2.34 -5.21
CA TYR A 113 -8.33 -3.77 -5.49
C TYR A 113 -9.78 -4.23 -5.64
N ARG A 114 -10.09 -4.97 -6.70
CA ARG A 114 -11.42 -5.56 -6.89
C ARG A 114 -11.33 -7.05 -6.64
N LYS A 115 -12.01 -7.56 -5.61
CA LYS A 115 -12.20 -9.00 -5.46
C LYS A 115 -13.40 -9.42 -6.30
N LEU A 116 -13.14 -10.14 -7.38
CA LEU A 116 -14.18 -10.68 -8.25
C LEU A 116 -14.89 -11.86 -7.58
N THR A 117 -16.15 -12.04 -7.94
CA THR A 117 -16.91 -13.27 -7.67
C THR A 117 -16.39 -14.40 -8.55
N LYS A 118 -16.65 -15.65 -8.13
CA LYS A 118 -16.29 -16.83 -8.95
C LYS A 118 -16.87 -16.78 -10.36
N GLU A 119 -18.08 -16.24 -10.52
CA GLU A 119 -18.72 -16.10 -11.83
C GLU A 119 -18.04 -15.04 -12.69
N GLU A 120 -17.69 -13.88 -12.11
CA GLU A 120 -16.92 -12.84 -12.80
C GLU A 120 -15.52 -13.34 -13.20
N GLU A 121 -14.83 -14.06 -12.31
CA GLU A 121 -13.53 -14.68 -12.61
C GLU A 121 -13.65 -15.69 -13.76
N LEU A 122 -14.67 -16.55 -13.75
CA LEU A 122 -14.90 -17.52 -14.83
C LEU A 122 -15.15 -16.81 -16.16
N ASN A 123 -16.00 -15.79 -16.17
CA ASN A 123 -16.33 -15.03 -17.38
C ASN A 123 -15.12 -14.28 -17.94
N GLN A 124 -14.26 -13.72 -17.09
CA GLN A 124 -13.02 -13.09 -17.53
C GLN A 124 -12.07 -14.10 -18.18
N ASN A 125 -11.86 -15.26 -17.55
CA ASN A 125 -11.01 -16.30 -18.11
C ASN A 125 -11.50 -16.78 -19.49
N LEU A 126 -12.82 -17.00 -19.63
CA LEU A 126 -13.43 -17.37 -20.91
C LEU A 126 -13.22 -16.29 -21.98
N LYS A 127 -13.34 -15.01 -21.61
CA LYS A 127 -13.11 -13.89 -22.51
C LYS A 127 -11.65 -13.84 -22.98
N GLN A 128 -10.69 -13.96 -22.07
CA GLN A 128 -9.26 -13.99 -22.40
C GLN A 128 -8.89 -15.15 -23.32
N GLN A 129 -9.47 -16.34 -23.09
CA GLN A 129 -9.28 -17.50 -23.95
C GLN A 129 -9.80 -17.25 -25.37
N ASN A 130 -10.98 -16.64 -25.52
CA ASN A 130 -11.55 -16.32 -26.83
C ASN A 130 -10.72 -15.27 -27.59
N GLU A 131 -10.23 -14.23 -26.90
CA GLU A 131 -9.39 -13.19 -27.51
C GLU A 131 -8.06 -13.79 -28.02
N THR A 132 -7.44 -14.68 -27.26
CA THR A 132 -6.19 -15.36 -27.67
C THR A 132 -6.37 -16.22 -28.92
N ILE A 133 -7.54 -16.86 -29.08
CA ILE A 133 -7.85 -17.68 -30.26
C ILE A 133 -8.08 -16.78 -31.50
N GLN A 134 -8.73 -15.64 -31.34
CA GLN A 134 -8.99 -14.72 -32.46
C GLN A 134 -7.72 -14.06 -33.03
N ASP A 135 -6.71 -13.82 -32.20
CA ASP A 135 -5.43 -13.26 -32.65
C ASP A 135 -4.53 -14.27 -33.40
N LEU A 136 -4.89 -15.56 -33.38
CA LEU A 136 -4.14 -16.64 -34.05
C LEU A 136 -4.68 -16.99 -35.46
N ASP A 137 -5.83 -16.45 -35.85
CA ASP A 137 -6.48 -16.62 -37.17
C ASP A 137 -6.23 -15.43 -38.11
#